data_AF-A0A955L2T0-F1
#
_entry.id   AF-A0A955L2T0-F1
#
_cell.length_a   1.000
_cell.length_b   1.000
_cell.length_c   1.000
_cell.angle_alpha   90.00
_cell.angle_beta   90.00
_cell.angle_gamma   90.00
#
_symmetry.space_group_name_H-M   'P 1'
#
loop_
_entity.id
_entity.type
_entity.pdbx_description
1 polymer ?
#
loop_
_entity_poly.entity_id
_entity_poly.type
_entity_poly.pdbx_seq_one_letter_code
_entity_poly.pdbx_strand_id
1 'polypeptide(L)'
;MNSFRKKQRFVVSTILIIMLVTSTFLPFDLNQKAEAKTSSEIADEISAKQKELSDLQSKLNSLNSQTSVLNSQAYGLSGSLASVQNELKKVENEIEINKLKVIELETEKQLKQLDIEKRKNDLNNKLYDFYVLSHSENDLSLADSLDMDHYWTSEKYMSLLISKEKGNIDNLSKQVLGITSDIARFEKSKKDFEKQGEELDAKKKDLSAQLAQLNGSIYNNNQQGSTLKNQIASTQDRVKQLENEYKAMLEQEKQKMNGATVEEIVDLKPGQYYFSGKLRDLSNGHYVGMSQWGSYGMGKAGKSYSDILKKFYTGVQVTNSAVSDEGTIWVSYCKSSPLYDTPPCAKGSSDYVLKSMKIKDYLANLSEIPSSWPVESQKAQMVAARTYALKNTNNGSSSSPICTTAQCQAVNPDGSGGFSSIVSGTANKVVTYNGALISALYTSSACGHTEDNDKIFSDYSGNGTAYPYLRSVDYSEYYSYWHSAQVAMNGGDKKDPCNYREYSNEAVGWRTNGYSLSDMSAKVNIILSHYGKSSIGNLQSMTLVRTSAGHVWKVQLKGSAGSQTLSGYWFKHGWNYYVPGINHPNFIYGLDFSFKQAT
;
A
#
# COMPACT_ATOMS: atom_id res chain seq x y z
N MET A 1 -23.94 -24.13 52.55
CA MET A 1 -25.34 -23.69 52.30
C MET A 1 -25.55 -22.27 52.85
N ASN A 2 -25.13 -21.23 52.13
CA ASN A 2 -25.61 -19.84 52.25
C ASN A 2 -24.97 -18.87 51.22
N SER A 3 -24.77 -19.30 49.97
CA SER A 3 -24.39 -18.37 48.89
C SER A 3 -25.00 -18.67 47.51
N PHE A 4 -26.01 -19.55 47.44
CA PHE A 4 -26.63 -20.00 46.19
C PHE A 4 -28.07 -19.50 45.95
N ARG A 5 -28.54 -18.51 46.73
CA ARG A 5 -29.92 -17.96 46.65
C ARG A 5 -29.97 -16.43 46.38
N LYS A 6 -29.02 -15.87 45.64
CA LYS A 6 -29.03 -14.44 45.25
C LYS A 6 -28.85 -14.14 43.75
N LYS A 7 -28.97 -15.14 42.86
CA LYS A 7 -28.84 -14.95 41.39
C LYS A 7 -30.00 -15.52 40.54
N GLN A 8 -31.21 -15.65 41.12
CA GLN A 8 -32.41 -16.11 40.38
C GLN A 8 -33.64 -15.19 40.57
N ARG A 9 -33.44 -13.87 40.74
CA ARG A 9 -34.54 -12.89 40.86
C ARG A 9 -34.42 -11.66 39.96
N PHE A 10 -33.68 -11.73 38.85
CA PHE A 10 -33.55 -10.58 37.93
C PHE A 10 -33.87 -10.89 36.45
N VAL A 11 -34.55 -12.01 36.15
CA VAL A 11 -34.83 -12.43 34.77
C VAL A 11 -36.34 -12.63 34.49
N VAL A 12 -37.25 -12.20 35.37
CA VAL A 12 -38.72 -12.41 35.16
C VAL A 12 -39.56 -11.16 35.42
N SER A 13 -39.09 -9.96 35.03
CA SER A 13 -39.92 -8.73 35.15
C SER A 13 -39.79 -7.76 33.97
N THR A 14 -39.53 -8.27 32.77
CA THR A 14 -39.47 -7.43 31.55
C THR A 14 -40.31 -7.98 30.38
N ILE A 15 -41.27 -8.87 30.68
CA ILE A 15 -42.23 -9.41 29.69
C ILE A 15 -43.63 -9.35 30.29
N LEU A 16 -44.12 -8.14 30.63
CA LEU A 16 -45.53 -7.91 30.99
C LEU A 16 -45.88 -6.42 31.15
N ILE A 17 -45.57 -5.59 30.16
CA ILE A 17 -46.25 -4.29 29.97
C ILE A 17 -46.48 -4.11 28.45
N ILE A 18 -47.29 -5.01 27.90
CA ILE A 18 -48.08 -4.77 26.70
C ILE A 18 -49.52 -4.65 27.19
N MET A 19 -50.19 -3.57 26.78
CA MET A 19 -51.60 -3.18 27.00
C MET A 19 -51.88 -2.14 28.11
N LEU A 20 -52.49 -1.03 27.64
CA LEU A 20 -53.35 -0.06 28.34
C LEU A 20 -52.68 1.09 29.10
N VAL A 21 -52.33 2.16 28.36
CA VAL A 21 -52.83 3.52 28.68
C VAL A 21 -53.15 4.24 27.36
N THR A 22 -54.44 4.52 27.18
CA THR A 22 -55.03 5.31 26.09
C THR A 22 -54.96 6.82 26.38
N SER A 23 -54.86 7.59 25.29
CA SER A 23 -55.33 8.98 25.11
C SER A 23 -54.83 10.05 26.09
N THR A 24 -53.79 10.78 25.68
CA THR A 24 -53.86 12.21 25.26
C THR A 24 -52.43 12.65 24.91
N PHE A 25 -52.03 12.45 23.66
CA PHE A 25 -50.86 13.12 23.10
C PHE A 25 -51.36 14.28 22.24
N LEU A 26 -51.23 15.50 22.77
CA LEU A 26 -51.08 16.70 21.96
C LEU A 26 -49.83 16.49 21.08
N PRO A 27 -49.88 16.77 19.77
CA PRO A 27 -48.68 16.71 18.95
C PRO A 27 -47.80 17.91 19.34
N PHE A 28 -46.86 17.67 20.25
CA PHE A 28 -45.68 18.52 20.33
C PHE A 28 -44.85 18.17 19.09
N ASP A 29 -44.90 19.08 18.12
CA ASP A 29 -44.22 18.99 16.83
C ASP A 29 -42.70 19.06 17.05
N LEU A 30 -42.10 17.94 17.44
CA LEU A 30 -40.65 17.73 17.36
C LEU A 30 -40.31 17.27 15.95
N ASN A 31 -40.59 18.14 14.99
CA ASN A 31 -39.93 18.13 13.70
C ASN A 31 -38.52 18.71 13.88
N GLN A 32 -37.69 18.04 14.67
CA GLN A 32 -36.25 18.22 14.57
C GLN A 32 -35.87 17.50 13.27
N LYS A 33 -36.01 18.21 12.14
CA LYS A 33 -35.37 17.82 10.88
C LYS A 33 -33.92 17.51 11.26
N ALA A 34 -33.53 16.23 11.18
CA ALA A 34 -32.12 15.90 11.07
C ALA A 34 -31.63 16.73 9.89
N GLU A 35 -30.79 17.75 10.14
CA GLU A 35 -30.20 18.53 9.08
C GLU A 35 -29.49 17.54 8.18
N ALA A 36 -29.93 17.47 6.92
CA ALA A 36 -29.30 16.60 5.94
C ALA A 36 -27.83 17.03 5.85
N LYS A 37 -26.91 16.09 6.14
CA LYS A 37 -25.48 16.35 6.03
C LYS A 37 -25.18 16.97 4.66
N THR A 38 -24.41 18.03 4.66
CA THR A 38 -23.90 18.68 3.47
C THR A 38 -22.91 17.77 2.75
N SER A 39 -22.67 18.03 1.45
CA SER A 39 -21.69 17.28 0.67
C SER A 39 -20.27 17.39 1.27
N SER A 40 -19.94 18.51 1.90
CA SER A 40 -18.69 18.71 2.65
C SER A 40 -18.59 17.78 3.87
N GLU A 41 -19.66 17.66 4.67
CA GLU A 41 -19.65 16.82 5.88
C GLU A 41 -19.54 15.32 5.54
N ILE A 42 -20.14 14.88 4.43
CA ILE A 42 -19.96 13.49 3.95
C ILE A 42 -18.53 13.27 3.46
N ALA A 43 -17.93 14.23 2.75
CA ALA A 43 -16.54 14.15 2.30
C ALA A 43 -15.53 14.08 3.48
N ASP A 44 -15.79 14.84 4.54
CA ASP A 44 -15.01 14.79 5.78
C ASP A 44 -15.16 13.43 6.48
N GLU A 45 -16.36 12.86 6.52
CA GLU A 45 -16.60 11.53 7.08
C GLU A 45 -15.91 10.42 6.27
N ILE A 46 -15.92 10.50 4.93
CA ILE A 46 -15.17 9.60 4.05
C ILE A 46 -13.68 9.68 4.40
N SER A 47 -13.13 10.89 4.49
CA SER A 47 -11.72 11.11 4.81
C SER A 47 -11.33 10.55 6.18
N ALA A 48 -12.17 10.76 7.19
CA ALA A 48 -11.98 10.20 8.52
C ALA A 48 -12.01 8.66 8.52
N LYS A 49 -12.96 8.05 7.80
CA LYS A 49 -13.09 6.59 7.69
C LYS A 49 -11.96 5.96 6.86
N GLN A 50 -11.45 6.65 5.85
CA GLN A 50 -10.26 6.21 5.11
C GLN A 50 -8.99 6.25 5.97
N LYS A 51 -8.85 7.25 6.85
CA LYS A 51 -7.76 7.28 7.84
C LYS A 51 -7.88 6.12 8.84
N GLU A 52 -9.08 5.88 9.37
CA GLU A 52 -9.35 4.74 10.26
C GLU A 52 -8.99 3.40 9.59
N LEU A 53 -9.33 3.24 8.30
CA LEU A 53 -8.97 2.07 7.51
C LEU A 53 -7.46 1.86 7.41
N SER A 54 -6.70 2.93 7.16
CA SER A 54 -5.24 2.90 7.09
C SER A 54 -4.60 2.52 8.44
N ASP A 55 -5.13 3.06 9.55
CA ASP A 55 -4.67 2.74 10.90
C ASP A 55 -4.96 1.27 11.25
N LEU A 56 -6.14 0.74 10.89
CA LEU A 56 -6.50 -0.67 11.09
C LEU A 56 -5.61 -1.61 10.28
N GLN A 57 -5.31 -1.28 9.02
CA GLN A 57 -4.42 -2.05 8.16
C GLN A 57 -2.99 -2.06 8.72
N SER A 58 -2.51 -0.93 9.22
CA SER A 58 -1.19 -0.83 9.86
C SER A 58 -1.10 -1.69 11.12
N LYS A 59 -2.15 -1.69 11.95
CA LYS A 59 -2.25 -2.58 13.13
C LYS A 59 -2.23 -4.05 12.73
N LEU A 60 -2.98 -4.44 11.70
CA LEU A 60 -3.01 -5.83 11.19
C LEU A 60 -1.63 -6.27 10.67
N ASN A 61 -0.93 -5.40 9.93
CA ASN A 61 0.40 -5.69 9.41
C ASN A 61 1.44 -5.87 10.53
N SER A 62 1.38 -5.01 11.55
CA SER A 62 2.23 -5.12 12.75
C SER A 62 1.97 -6.44 13.48
N LEU A 63 0.70 -6.79 13.70
CA LEU A 63 0.30 -8.03 14.35
C LEU A 63 0.73 -9.28 13.55
N ASN A 64 0.57 -9.27 12.22
CA ASN A 64 1.03 -10.36 11.36
C ASN A 64 2.55 -10.55 11.44
N SER A 65 3.31 -9.45 11.49
CA SER A 65 4.77 -9.48 11.66
C SER A 65 5.15 -10.13 13.00
N GLN A 66 4.48 -9.74 14.08
CA GLN A 66 4.68 -10.36 15.40
C GLN A 66 4.35 -11.85 15.40
N THR A 67 3.23 -12.25 14.79
CA THR A 67 2.84 -13.67 14.67
C THR A 67 3.85 -14.48 13.86
N SER A 68 4.43 -13.90 12.81
CA SER A 68 5.47 -14.57 12.02
C SER A 68 6.72 -14.86 12.85
N VAL A 69 7.14 -13.91 13.70
CA VAL A 69 8.29 -14.10 14.61
C VAL A 69 7.99 -15.23 15.60
N LEU A 70 6.80 -15.22 16.23
CA LEU A 70 6.39 -16.26 17.16
C LEU A 70 6.33 -17.65 16.49
N ASN A 71 5.82 -17.74 15.27
CA ASN A 71 5.80 -19.01 14.52
C ASN A 71 7.22 -19.56 14.28
N SER A 72 8.17 -18.69 13.92
CA SER A 72 9.57 -19.10 13.73
C SER A 72 10.20 -19.61 15.03
N GLN A 73 9.95 -18.93 16.15
CA GLN A 73 10.40 -19.37 17.47
C GLN A 73 9.77 -20.71 17.88
N ALA A 74 8.46 -20.89 17.66
CA ALA A 74 7.75 -22.13 17.95
C ALA A 74 8.29 -23.30 17.12
N TYR A 75 8.60 -23.07 15.85
CA TYR A 75 9.24 -24.07 14.98
C TYR A 75 10.61 -24.50 15.50
N GLY A 76 11.45 -23.54 15.90
CA GLY A 76 12.76 -23.81 16.49
C GLY A 76 12.68 -24.65 17.77
N LEU A 77 11.79 -24.26 18.69
CA LEU A 77 11.56 -25.00 19.94
C LEU A 77 11.00 -26.41 19.70
N SER A 78 10.09 -26.57 18.73
CA SER A 78 9.58 -27.89 18.34
C SER A 78 10.71 -28.81 17.84
N GLY A 79 11.64 -28.29 17.03
CA GLY A 79 12.83 -29.01 16.61
C GLY A 79 13.73 -29.42 17.78
N SER A 80 13.98 -28.50 18.72
CA SER A 80 14.75 -28.81 19.94
C SER A 80 14.07 -29.86 20.81
N LEU A 81 12.74 -29.80 20.96
CA LEU A 81 11.96 -30.77 21.72
C LEU A 81 12.06 -32.17 21.10
N ALA A 82 11.95 -32.27 19.77
CA ALA A 82 12.11 -33.54 19.06
C ALA A 82 13.52 -34.14 19.23
N SER A 83 14.57 -33.29 19.23
CA SER A 83 15.94 -33.73 19.49
C SER A 83 16.09 -34.31 20.90
N VAL A 84 15.60 -33.59 21.92
CA VAL A 84 15.64 -34.04 23.32
C VAL A 84 14.86 -35.34 23.51
N GLN A 85 13.69 -35.50 22.87
CA GLN A 85 12.93 -36.75 22.92
C GLN A 85 13.69 -37.93 22.31
N ASN A 86 14.45 -37.72 21.23
CA ASN A 86 15.28 -38.76 20.64
C ASN A 86 16.48 -39.11 21.52
N GLU A 87 17.10 -38.13 22.18
CA GLU A 87 18.16 -38.37 23.17
C GLU A 87 17.64 -39.17 24.37
N LEU A 88 16.45 -38.82 24.88
CA LEU A 88 15.80 -39.54 25.98
C LEU A 88 15.62 -41.03 25.64
N LYS A 89 15.12 -41.34 24.44
CA LYS A 89 14.96 -42.74 23.98
C LYS A 89 16.28 -43.51 23.94
N LYS A 90 17.37 -42.86 23.55
CA LYS A 90 18.70 -43.49 23.55
C LYS A 90 19.14 -43.80 24.98
N VAL A 91 18.96 -42.86 25.89
CA VAL A 91 19.28 -43.04 27.33
C VAL A 91 18.42 -44.15 27.94
N GLU A 92 17.12 -44.20 27.65
CA GLU A 92 16.21 -45.26 28.12
C GLU A 92 16.68 -46.65 27.65
N ASN A 93 17.13 -46.78 26.40
CA ASN A 93 17.69 -48.03 25.89
C ASN A 93 19.00 -48.41 26.60
N GLU A 94 19.89 -47.46 26.84
CA GLU A 94 21.14 -47.72 27.58
C GLU A 94 20.85 -48.19 29.01
N ILE A 95 19.89 -47.57 29.71
CA ILE A 95 19.45 -48.02 31.04
C ILE A 95 18.99 -49.48 30.99
N GLU A 96 18.20 -49.85 29.99
CA GLU A 96 17.68 -51.21 29.85
C GLU A 96 18.78 -52.23 29.52
N ILE A 97 19.71 -51.87 28.63
CA ILE A 97 20.88 -52.70 28.33
C ILE A 97 21.71 -52.96 29.59
N ASN A 98 21.99 -51.91 30.38
CA ASN A 98 22.77 -52.05 31.61
C ASN A 98 22.02 -52.92 32.64
N LYS A 99 20.69 -52.79 32.78
CA LYS A 99 19.88 -53.67 33.64
C LYS A 99 19.97 -55.14 33.24
N LEU A 100 19.78 -55.44 31.95
CA LEU A 100 19.85 -56.81 31.43
C LEU A 100 21.25 -57.40 31.64
N LYS A 101 22.30 -56.59 31.47
CA LYS A 101 23.67 -57.04 31.69
C LYS A 101 23.97 -57.35 33.16
N VAL A 102 23.41 -56.59 34.09
CA VAL A 102 23.48 -56.91 35.53
C VAL A 102 22.81 -58.25 35.82
N ILE A 103 21.59 -58.48 35.31
CA ILE A 103 20.86 -59.75 35.51
C ILE A 103 21.64 -60.95 34.93
N GLU A 104 22.20 -60.80 33.73
CA GLU A 104 23.03 -61.83 33.08
C GLU A 104 24.25 -62.18 33.95
N LEU A 105 24.98 -61.17 34.41
CA LEU A 105 26.18 -61.34 35.23
C LEU A 105 25.85 -61.88 36.63
N GLU A 106 24.74 -61.48 37.25
CA GLU A 106 24.27 -62.05 38.52
C GLU A 106 23.95 -63.54 38.38
N THR A 107 23.30 -63.92 37.28
CA THR A 107 23.01 -65.33 36.98
C THR A 107 24.29 -66.13 36.80
N GLU A 108 25.25 -65.62 36.02
CA GLU A 108 26.56 -66.26 35.84
C GLU A 108 27.32 -66.41 37.17
N LYS A 109 27.30 -65.36 38.00
CA LYS A 109 27.90 -65.36 39.34
C LYS A 109 27.31 -66.46 40.21
N GLN A 110 25.99 -66.59 40.26
CA GLN A 110 25.31 -67.63 41.03
C GLN A 110 25.67 -69.04 40.55
N LEU A 111 25.70 -69.27 39.23
CA LEU A 111 26.10 -70.56 38.66
C LEU A 111 27.55 -70.94 39.04
N LYS A 112 28.49 -69.98 38.98
CA LYS A 112 29.88 -70.22 39.40
C LYS A 112 30.01 -70.44 40.90
N GLN A 113 29.21 -69.76 41.72
CA GLN A 113 29.16 -69.99 43.17
C GLN A 113 28.66 -71.40 43.49
N LEU A 114 27.61 -71.87 42.81
CA LEU A 114 27.12 -73.24 42.90
C LEU A 114 28.18 -74.28 42.49
N ASP A 115 28.96 -74.02 41.43
CA ASP A 115 30.08 -74.91 41.03
C ASP A 115 31.19 -74.94 42.10
N ILE A 116 31.51 -73.79 42.70
CA ILE A 116 32.45 -73.72 43.83
C ILE A 116 31.94 -74.57 45.01
N GLU A 117 30.67 -74.43 45.39
CA GLU A 117 30.07 -75.20 46.49
C GLU A 117 30.08 -76.70 46.20
N LYS A 118 29.68 -77.10 44.99
CA LYS A 118 29.72 -78.49 44.55
C LYS A 118 31.14 -79.07 44.63
N ARG A 119 32.13 -78.36 44.10
CA ARG A 119 33.54 -78.79 44.15
C ARG A 119 34.08 -78.88 45.57
N LYS A 120 33.70 -77.96 46.46
CA LYS A 120 34.05 -78.04 47.89
C LYS A 120 33.45 -79.28 48.55
N ASN A 121 32.18 -79.58 48.27
CA ASN A 121 31.53 -80.78 48.79
C ASN A 121 32.17 -82.06 48.26
N ASP A 122 32.42 -82.14 46.95
CA ASP A 122 33.12 -83.29 46.34
C ASP A 122 34.53 -83.48 46.92
N LEU A 123 35.26 -82.37 47.16
CA LEU A 123 36.58 -82.41 47.78
C LEU A 123 36.50 -82.91 49.23
N ASN A 124 35.52 -82.43 50.01
CA ASN A 124 35.30 -82.87 51.39
C ASN A 124 34.93 -84.35 51.46
N ASN A 125 34.06 -84.84 50.57
CA ASN A 125 33.70 -86.26 50.50
C ASN A 125 34.91 -87.12 50.15
N LYS A 126 35.71 -86.74 49.15
CA LYS A 126 36.96 -87.45 48.81
C LYS A 126 37.97 -87.45 49.96
N LEU A 127 38.05 -86.36 50.71
CA LEU A 127 38.92 -86.26 51.89
C LEU A 127 38.42 -87.16 53.02
N TYR A 128 37.09 -87.24 53.20
CA TYR A 128 36.45 -88.13 54.16
C TYR A 128 36.65 -89.61 53.80
N ASP A 129 36.43 -90.00 52.54
CA ASP A 129 36.67 -91.38 52.07
C ASP A 129 38.13 -91.80 52.28
N PHE A 130 39.08 -90.90 51.96
CA PHE A 130 40.50 -91.13 52.22
C PHE A 130 40.82 -91.23 53.72
N TYR A 131 40.21 -90.38 54.56
CA TYR A 131 40.33 -90.44 56.01
C TYR A 131 39.82 -91.78 56.57
N VAL A 132 38.67 -92.27 56.09
CA VAL A 132 38.11 -93.57 56.48
C VAL A 132 39.03 -94.71 56.06
N LEU A 133 39.48 -94.76 54.79
CA LEU A 133 40.37 -95.81 54.27
C LEU A 133 41.71 -95.88 55.03
N SER A 134 42.34 -94.72 55.26
CA SER A 134 43.59 -94.62 56.02
C SER A 134 43.47 -95.03 57.51
N HIS A 135 42.26 -95.05 58.07
CA HIS A 135 42.00 -95.46 59.46
C HIS A 135 41.37 -96.87 59.59
N SER A 136 40.76 -97.41 58.53
CA SER A 136 40.25 -98.80 58.49
C SER A 136 41.33 -99.84 58.23
N GLU A 137 42.47 -99.45 57.64
CA GLU A 137 43.64 -100.33 57.45
C GLU A 137 44.57 -100.43 58.67
N ASN A 138 44.15 -99.89 59.83
CA ASN A 138 44.83 -100.13 61.11
C ASN A 138 44.42 -101.44 61.80
N ASP A 139 43.89 -102.43 61.05
CA ASP A 139 43.74 -103.79 61.57
C ASP A 139 45.05 -104.57 61.35
N LEU A 140 45.80 -104.68 62.45
CA LEU A 140 47.11 -105.30 62.59
C LEU A 140 47.08 -106.80 62.29
N SER A 141 47.05 -107.20 61.01
CA SER A 141 47.67 -108.46 60.57
C SER A 141 47.84 -108.51 59.06
N LEU A 142 49.04 -108.18 58.59
CA LEU A 142 49.79 -108.81 57.50
C LEU A 142 50.77 -107.78 56.92
N ALA A 143 51.85 -107.57 57.65
CA ALA A 143 53.09 -107.11 57.06
C ALA A 143 53.67 -108.28 56.25
N ASP A 144 53.47 -108.26 54.93
CA ASP A 144 54.29 -109.02 53.98
C ASP A 144 54.57 -108.17 52.73
N SER A 145 55.69 -107.46 52.78
CA SER A 145 56.60 -107.05 51.69
C SER A 145 56.09 -106.45 50.35
N LEU A 146 54.82 -106.13 50.17
CA LEU A 146 54.30 -105.45 48.96
C LEU A 146 53.10 -104.53 49.31
N ASP A 147 53.31 -103.33 49.88
CA ASP A 147 52.40 -102.16 49.68
C ASP A 147 52.74 -100.84 50.44
N MET A 148 53.91 -100.70 51.08
CA MET A 148 54.32 -99.38 51.61
C MET A 148 54.47 -98.32 50.51
N ASP A 149 54.81 -98.72 49.28
CA ASP A 149 54.79 -97.83 48.11
C ASP A 149 53.35 -97.42 47.73
N HIS A 150 52.33 -98.26 47.95
CA HIS A 150 50.92 -97.95 47.71
C HIS A 150 50.41 -96.86 48.65
N TYR A 151 50.76 -96.95 49.93
CA TYR A 151 50.32 -95.98 50.93
C TYR A 151 50.96 -94.59 50.69
N TRP A 152 52.27 -94.52 50.46
CA TRP A 152 52.97 -93.25 50.14
C TRP A 152 52.59 -92.68 48.77
N THR A 153 52.32 -93.52 47.77
CA THR A 153 51.78 -93.06 46.48
C THR A 153 50.35 -92.57 46.61
N SER A 154 49.53 -93.16 47.49
CA SER A 154 48.15 -92.70 47.73
C SER A 154 48.07 -91.33 48.43
N GLU A 155 48.91 -91.06 49.43
CA GLU A 155 48.96 -89.76 50.12
C GLU A 155 49.48 -88.65 49.18
N LYS A 156 50.54 -88.94 48.42
CA LYS A 156 51.08 -88.02 47.41
C LYS A 156 50.08 -87.78 46.27
N TYR A 157 49.34 -88.79 45.84
CA TYR A 157 48.27 -88.66 44.86
C TYR A 157 47.11 -87.81 45.38
N MET A 158 46.70 -88.01 46.64
CA MET A 158 45.65 -87.22 47.28
C MET A 158 46.05 -85.76 47.49
N SER A 159 47.28 -85.47 47.91
CA SER A 159 47.78 -84.10 48.03
C SER A 159 47.79 -83.35 46.67
N LEU A 160 48.15 -84.04 45.59
CA LEU A 160 48.07 -83.51 44.22
C LEU A 160 46.63 -83.23 43.78
N LEU A 161 45.70 -84.14 44.08
CA LEU A 161 44.27 -83.96 43.80
C LEU A 161 43.70 -82.76 44.57
N ILE A 162 44.02 -82.65 45.86
CA ILE A 162 43.59 -81.52 46.70
C ILE A 162 44.15 -80.20 46.16
N SER A 163 45.45 -80.17 45.81
CA SER A 163 46.09 -78.98 45.25
C SER A 163 45.43 -78.55 43.94
N LYS A 164 45.16 -79.51 43.05
CA LYS A 164 44.46 -79.26 41.77
C LYS A 164 43.05 -78.70 41.98
N GLU A 165 42.24 -79.32 42.83
CA GLU A 165 40.87 -78.83 43.08
C GLU A 165 40.85 -77.50 43.82
N LYS A 166 41.76 -77.26 44.78
CA LYS A 166 41.94 -75.94 45.38
C LYS A 166 42.27 -74.89 44.32
N GLY A 167 43.17 -75.20 43.38
CA GLY A 167 43.50 -74.32 42.26
C GLY A 167 42.29 -74.00 41.36
N ASN A 168 41.45 -75.00 41.06
CA ASN A 168 40.20 -74.81 40.31
C ASN A 168 39.22 -73.89 41.06
N ILE A 169 39.02 -74.14 42.37
CA ILE A 169 38.16 -73.32 43.24
C ILE A 169 38.69 -71.87 43.31
N ASP A 170 40.01 -71.69 43.41
CA ASP A 170 40.65 -70.38 43.48
C ASP A 170 40.47 -69.59 42.17
N ASN A 171 40.60 -70.27 41.02
CA ASN A 171 40.33 -69.68 39.70
C ASN A 171 38.86 -69.26 39.56
N LEU A 172 37.91 -70.13 39.91
CA LEU A 172 36.48 -69.79 39.91
C LEU A 172 36.18 -68.62 40.86
N SER A 173 36.81 -68.58 42.04
CA SER A 173 36.66 -67.48 42.99
C SER A 173 37.15 -66.14 42.40
N LYS A 174 38.29 -66.15 41.68
CA LYS A 174 38.77 -64.96 40.94
C LYS A 174 37.81 -64.53 39.84
N GLN A 175 37.21 -65.47 39.11
CA GLN A 175 36.18 -65.16 38.12
C GLN A 175 34.94 -64.53 38.77
N VAL A 176 34.48 -65.05 39.91
CA VAL A 176 33.36 -64.48 40.69
C VAL A 176 33.67 -63.05 41.15
N LEU A 177 34.90 -62.77 41.59
CA LEU A 177 35.34 -61.41 41.94
C LEU A 177 35.34 -60.48 40.71
N GLY A 178 35.81 -60.95 39.55
CA GLY A 178 35.77 -60.22 38.29
C GLY A 178 34.33 -59.85 37.90
N ILE A 179 33.43 -60.84 37.89
CA ILE A 179 31.99 -60.63 37.61
C ILE A 179 31.37 -59.64 38.60
N THR A 180 31.73 -59.72 39.89
CA THR A 180 31.22 -58.79 40.91
C THR A 180 31.65 -57.34 40.62
N SER A 181 32.89 -57.14 40.16
CA SER A 181 33.39 -55.83 39.74
C SER A 181 32.65 -55.30 38.50
N ASP A 182 32.38 -56.17 37.53
CA ASP A 182 31.65 -55.79 36.32
C ASP A 182 30.19 -55.45 36.61
N ILE A 183 29.51 -56.20 37.50
CA ILE A 183 28.17 -55.84 38.00
C ILE A 183 28.19 -54.43 38.58
N ALA A 184 29.12 -54.11 39.49
CA ALA A 184 29.21 -52.79 40.09
C ALA A 184 29.44 -51.68 39.05
N ARG A 185 30.19 -51.98 37.98
CA ARG A 185 30.42 -51.05 36.86
C ARG A 185 29.14 -50.78 36.06
N PHE A 186 28.40 -51.82 35.71
CA PHE A 186 27.14 -51.69 34.98
C PHE A 186 26.05 -51.04 35.84
N GLU A 187 26.00 -51.32 37.14
CA GLU A 187 25.10 -50.61 38.07
C GLU A 187 25.41 -49.12 38.16
N LYS A 188 26.70 -48.75 38.22
CA LYS A 188 27.10 -47.35 38.22
C LYS A 188 26.72 -46.66 36.90
N SER A 189 27.05 -47.29 35.77
CA SER A 189 26.72 -46.80 34.43
C SER A 189 25.20 -46.59 34.28
N LYS A 190 24.39 -47.56 34.72
CA LYS A 190 22.93 -47.44 34.78
C LYS A 190 22.50 -46.20 35.56
N LYS A 191 23.05 -45.99 36.76
CA LYS A 191 22.72 -44.84 37.62
C LYS A 191 23.11 -43.50 36.98
N ASP A 192 24.25 -43.45 36.29
CA ASP A 192 24.69 -42.26 35.56
C ASP A 192 23.72 -41.93 34.41
N PHE A 193 23.26 -42.94 33.67
CA PHE A 193 22.22 -42.76 32.64
C PHE A 193 20.85 -42.40 33.20
N GLU A 194 20.44 -42.96 34.34
CA GLU A 194 19.20 -42.56 35.04
C GLU A 194 19.21 -41.06 35.37
N LYS A 195 20.34 -40.56 35.90
CA LYS A 195 20.51 -39.13 36.16
C LYS A 195 20.45 -38.29 34.88
N GLN A 196 21.12 -38.72 33.81
CA GLN A 196 21.03 -38.04 32.51
C GLN A 196 19.59 -38.02 31.97
N GLY A 197 18.83 -39.10 32.19
CA GLY A 197 17.42 -39.19 31.83
C GLY A 197 16.56 -38.17 32.58
N GLU A 198 16.77 -38.00 33.89
CA GLU A 198 16.08 -36.99 34.70
C GLU A 198 16.33 -35.56 34.20
N GLU A 199 17.59 -35.23 33.86
CA GLU A 199 17.97 -33.91 33.32
C GLU A 199 17.31 -33.63 31.96
N LEU A 200 17.29 -34.64 31.07
CA LEU A 200 16.65 -34.53 29.76
C LEU A 200 15.12 -34.43 29.85
N ASP A 201 14.48 -35.17 30.77
CA ASP A 201 13.03 -35.07 30.96
C ASP A 201 12.61 -33.72 31.55
N ALA A 202 13.42 -33.15 32.47
CA ALA A 202 13.24 -31.78 32.94
C ALA A 202 13.34 -30.76 31.78
N LYS A 203 14.34 -30.90 30.91
CA LYS A 203 14.51 -30.04 29.72
C LYS A 203 13.35 -30.18 28.73
N LYS A 204 12.87 -31.40 28.51
CA LYS A 204 11.69 -31.69 27.67
C LYS A 204 10.44 -31.00 28.22
N LYS A 205 10.24 -31.04 29.54
CA LYS A 205 9.10 -30.39 30.20
C LYS A 205 9.16 -28.87 30.06
N ASP A 206 10.32 -28.27 30.26
CA ASP A 206 10.54 -26.82 30.08
C ASP A 206 10.28 -26.38 28.62
N LEU A 207 10.90 -27.06 27.64
CA LEU A 207 10.68 -26.78 26.21
C LEU A 207 9.20 -26.93 25.82
N SER A 208 8.51 -27.95 26.35
CA SER A 208 7.08 -28.16 26.10
C SER A 208 6.23 -27.03 26.69
N ALA A 209 6.58 -26.54 27.88
CA ALA A 209 5.90 -25.41 28.52
C ALA A 209 6.09 -24.11 27.74
N GLN A 210 7.32 -23.83 27.29
CA GLN A 210 7.62 -22.67 26.44
C GLN A 210 6.85 -22.73 25.12
N LEU A 211 6.85 -23.89 24.45
CA LEU A 211 6.11 -24.08 23.21
C LEU A 211 4.61 -23.87 23.39
N ALA A 212 4.03 -24.35 24.50
CA ALA A 212 2.63 -24.12 24.84
C ALA A 212 2.31 -22.62 25.03
N GLN A 213 3.20 -21.87 25.69
CA GLN A 213 3.05 -20.42 25.86
C GLN A 213 3.09 -19.66 24.52
N LEU A 214 4.04 -20.02 23.64
CA LEU A 214 4.12 -19.43 22.30
C LEU A 214 2.86 -19.73 21.48
N ASN A 215 2.40 -20.99 21.48
CA ASN A 215 1.19 -21.38 20.76
C ASN A 215 -0.06 -20.65 21.28
N GLY A 216 -0.14 -20.41 22.60
CA GLY A 216 -1.19 -19.57 23.19
C GLY A 216 -1.15 -18.12 22.68
N SER A 217 0.05 -17.54 22.58
CA SER A 217 0.25 -16.19 22.04
C SER A 217 -0.09 -16.10 20.56
N ILE A 218 0.33 -17.08 19.75
CA ILE A 218 -0.02 -17.19 18.33
C ILE A 218 -1.53 -17.29 18.15
N TYR A 219 -2.20 -18.12 18.95
CA TYR A 219 -3.65 -18.25 18.93
C TYR A 219 -4.34 -16.91 19.22
N ASN A 220 -3.92 -16.21 20.28
CA ASN A 220 -4.47 -14.90 20.63
C ASN A 220 -4.27 -13.86 19.53
N ASN A 221 -3.08 -13.81 18.92
CA ASN A 221 -2.81 -12.91 17.80
C ASN A 221 -3.69 -13.24 16.58
N ASN A 222 -3.92 -14.52 16.28
CA ASN A 222 -4.81 -14.92 15.18
C ASN A 222 -6.26 -14.49 15.43
N GLN A 223 -6.74 -14.54 16.68
CA GLN A 223 -8.07 -14.04 17.05
C GLN A 223 -8.18 -12.53 16.93
N GLN A 224 -7.16 -11.80 17.40
CA GLN A 224 -7.08 -10.33 17.20
C GLN A 224 -7.02 -9.97 15.72
N GLY A 225 -6.25 -10.70 14.91
CA GLY A 225 -6.15 -10.52 13.47
C GLY A 225 -7.49 -10.73 12.76
N SER A 226 -8.27 -11.73 13.19
CA SER A 226 -9.63 -11.97 12.68
C SER A 226 -10.58 -10.83 13.03
N THR A 227 -10.49 -10.31 14.24
CA THR A 227 -11.27 -9.13 14.69
C THR A 227 -10.94 -7.89 13.85
N LEU A 228 -9.65 -7.61 13.64
CA LEU A 228 -9.19 -6.50 12.81
C LEU A 228 -9.67 -6.63 11.35
N LYS A 229 -9.63 -7.84 10.78
CA LYS A 229 -10.16 -8.09 9.43
C LYS A 229 -11.65 -7.78 9.31
N ASN A 230 -12.44 -8.16 10.32
CA ASN A 230 -13.87 -7.84 10.34
C ASN A 230 -14.12 -6.33 10.46
N GLN A 231 -13.36 -5.62 11.29
CA GLN A 231 -13.41 -4.16 11.39
C GLN A 231 -13.05 -3.48 10.06
N ILE A 232 -11.98 -3.94 9.40
CA ILE A 232 -11.56 -3.45 8.09
C ILE A 232 -12.70 -3.61 7.06
N ALA A 233 -13.31 -4.80 6.99
CA ALA A 233 -14.41 -5.06 6.06
C ALA A 233 -15.61 -4.12 6.34
N SER A 234 -16.00 -3.98 7.61
CA SER A 234 -17.09 -3.08 8.01
C SER A 234 -16.80 -1.62 7.67
N THR A 235 -15.56 -1.15 7.90
CA THR A 235 -15.17 0.23 7.58
C THR A 235 -15.11 0.46 6.07
N GLN A 236 -14.65 -0.52 5.29
CA GLN A 236 -14.67 -0.46 3.83
C GLN A 236 -16.10 -0.37 3.28
N ASP A 237 -17.03 -1.14 3.84
CA ASP A 237 -18.43 -1.07 3.43
C ASP A 237 -19.07 0.28 3.80
N ARG A 238 -18.72 0.85 4.96
CA ARG A 238 -19.17 2.21 5.31
C ARG A 238 -18.61 3.27 4.37
N VAL A 239 -17.35 3.18 3.97
CA VAL A 239 -16.76 4.09 2.97
C VAL A 239 -17.53 3.98 1.65
N LYS A 240 -17.81 2.78 1.15
CA LYS A 240 -18.61 2.59 -0.08
C LYS A 240 -20.02 3.19 0.05
N GLN A 241 -20.68 3.02 1.19
CA GLN A 241 -21.98 3.62 1.44
C GLN A 241 -21.90 5.15 1.39
N LEU A 242 -20.94 5.75 2.08
CA LEU A 242 -20.73 7.20 2.09
C LEU A 242 -20.39 7.74 0.69
N GLU A 243 -19.55 7.04 -0.08
CA GLU A 243 -19.25 7.40 -1.47
C GLU A 243 -20.50 7.37 -2.35
N ASN A 244 -21.41 6.42 -2.13
CA ASN A 244 -22.68 6.36 -2.85
C ASN A 244 -23.64 7.47 -2.42
N GLU A 245 -23.72 7.76 -1.12
CA GLU A 245 -24.48 8.90 -0.57
C GLU A 245 -23.97 10.22 -1.16
N TYR A 246 -22.64 10.43 -1.18
CA TYR A 246 -21.99 11.60 -1.78
C TYR A 246 -22.29 11.73 -3.27
N LYS A 247 -22.19 10.64 -4.04
CA LYS A 247 -22.53 10.61 -5.47
C LYS A 247 -24.00 10.95 -5.72
N ALA A 248 -24.92 10.41 -4.91
CA ALA A 248 -26.34 10.71 -5.04
C ALA A 248 -26.64 12.18 -4.75
N MET A 249 -25.95 12.78 -3.78
CA MET A 249 -26.03 14.23 -3.52
C MET A 249 -25.48 15.06 -4.66
N LEU A 250 -24.31 14.70 -5.19
CA LEU A 250 -23.75 15.37 -6.37
C LEU A 250 -24.66 15.23 -7.59
N GLU A 251 -25.35 14.10 -7.74
CA GLU A 251 -26.33 13.90 -8.82
C GLU A 251 -27.58 14.77 -8.62
N GLN A 252 -28.04 14.96 -7.38
CA GLN A 252 -29.10 15.92 -7.08
C GLN A 252 -28.65 17.38 -7.31
N GLU A 253 -27.39 17.72 -7.01
CA GLU A 253 -26.81 19.03 -7.36
C GLU A 253 -26.65 19.19 -8.88
N LYS A 254 -26.26 18.13 -9.61
CA LYS A 254 -26.22 18.10 -11.08
C LYS A 254 -27.61 18.23 -11.69
N GLN A 255 -28.64 17.62 -11.12
CA GLN A 255 -30.03 17.82 -11.57
C GLN A 255 -30.51 19.25 -11.33
N LYS A 256 -29.98 19.95 -10.31
CA LYS A 256 -30.15 21.41 -10.14
C LYS A 256 -29.30 22.23 -11.11
N MET A 257 -28.23 21.67 -11.68
CA MET A 257 -27.27 22.33 -12.60
C MET A 257 -27.29 21.78 -14.05
N ASN A 258 -28.33 21.06 -14.45
CA ASN A 258 -28.28 20.23 -15.65
C ASN A 258 -28.16 21.09 -16.93
N GLY A 259 -27.01 21.01 -17.61
CA GLY A 259 -26.84 21.24 -19.06
C GLY A 259 -27.12 22.63 -19.65
N ALA A 260 -27.59 23.61 -18.88
CA ALA A 260 -27.82 24.96 -19.38
C ALA A 260 -26.48 25.69 -19.49
N THR A 261 -26.17 26.21 -20.68
CA THR A 261 -25.30 27.38 -20.75
C THR A 261 -25.90 28.47 -19.88
N VAL A 262 -25.15 28.98 -18.91
CA VAL A 262 -25.62 30.12 -18.14
C VAL A 262 -25.42 31.35 -19.01
N GLU A 263 -26.53 31.94 -19.45
CA GLU A 263 -26.54 33.24 -20.12
C GLU A 263 -26.48 34.33 -19.04
N GLU A 264 -25.32 34.99 -18.94
CA GLU A 264 -25.17 36.20 -18.15
C GLU A 264 -25.44 37.40 -19.06
N ILE A 265 -26.60 38.02 -18.89
CA ILE A 265 -26.95 39.26 -19.58
C ILE A 265 -26.26 40.42 -18.86
N VAL A 266 -25.41 41.15 -19.58
CA VAL A 266 -24.83 42.40 -19.09
C VAL A 266 -25.89 43.49 -19.21
N ASP A 267 -26.36 44.02 -18.07
CA ASP A 267 -27.35 45.09 -18.02
C ASP A 267 -26.71 46.44 -18.41
N LEU A 268 -26.85 46.83 -19.69
CA LEU A 268 -26.19 48.00 -20.28
C LEU A 268 -26.96 49.31 -20.09
N LYS A 269 -27.20 49.71 -18.83
CA LYS A 269 -27.72 51.04 -18.45
C LYS A 269 -26.69 52.18 -18.65
N PRO A 270 -27.11 53.45 -18.72
CA PRO A 270 -26.17 54.57 -18.69
C PRO A 270 -25.27 54.51 -17.44
N GLY A 271 -23.95 54.50 -17.63
CA GLY A 271 -22.98 54.37 -16.54
C GLY A 271 -21.58 54.02 -17.02
N GLN A 272 -20.67 53.81 -16.07
CA GLN A 272 -19.31 53.34 -16.30
C GLN A 272 -19.25 51.82 -16.11
N TYR A 273 -18.55 51.12 -16.98
CA TYR A 273 -18.40 49.65 -16.94
C TYR A 273 -16.95 49.24 -16.79
N TYR A 274 -16.69 48.30 -15.90
CA TYR A 274 -15.38 47.70 -15.75
C TYR A 274 -15.35 46.33 -16.41
N PHE A 275 -14.32 46.10 -17.23
CA PHE A 275 -13.97 44.75 -17.64
C PHE A 275 -13.10 44.12 -16.57
N SER A 276 -13.48 42.94 -16.12
CA SER A 276 -12.90 42.31 -14.94
C SER A 276 -12.72 40.82 -15.15
N GLY A 277 -11.72 40.23 -14.51
CA GLY A 277 -11.54 38.78 -14.45
C GLY A 277 -11.07 38.31 -13.08
N LYS A 278 -11.17 37.00 -12.83
CA LYS A 278 -10.80 36.41 -11.53
C LYS A 278 -9.35 35.92 -11.51
N LEU A 279 -8.78 35.79 -10.31
CA LEU A 279 -7.38 35.33 -10.09
C LEU A 279 -7.12 33.88 -10.53
N ARG A 280 -8.16 33.09 -10.85
CA ARG A 280 -8.06 31.72 -11.39
C ARG A 280 -7.23 31.62 -12.65
N ASP A 281 -7.12 32.70 -13.40
CA ASP A 281 -6.70 32.67 -14.79
C ASP A 281 -5.19 32.80 -14.99
N LEU A 282 -4.44 33.21 -13.94
CA LEU A 282 -3.01 33.51 -14.04
C LEU A 282 -2.11 32.26 -13.87
N SER A 283 -2.64 31.13 -13.39
CA SER A 283 -1.84 29.93 -13.02
C SER A 283 -2.43 28.56 -13.38
N ASN A 284 -3.64 28.50 -13.95
CA ASN A 284 -4.42 27.25 -14.02
C ASN A 284 -4.44 26.58 -15.41
N GLY A 285 -4.07 27.29 -16.48
CA GLY A 285 -4.03 26.76 -17.85
C GLY A 285 -5.37 26.87 -18.58
N HIS A 286 -5.62 25.96 -19.52
CA HIS A 286 -6.79 25.99 -20.43
C HIS A 286 -7.94 25.05 -20.01
N TYR A 287 -7.80 24.32 -18.89
CA TYR A 287 -8.85 23.50 -18.27
C TYR A 287 -9.31 22.26 -19.05
N VAL A 288 -8.73 21.96 -20.21
CA VAL A 288 -9.10 20.81 -21.05
C VAL A 288 -8.16 19.63 -20.79
N GLY A 289 -8.70 18.41 -20.77
CA GLY A 289 -7.91 17.19 -20.58
C GLY A 289 -7.49 16.97 -19.13
N MET A 290 -6.31 16.39 -18.90
CA MET A 290 -5.89 15.99 -17.55
C MET A 290 -5.54 17.19 -16.67
N SER A 291 -6.25 17.37 -15.55
CA SER A 291 -5.81 18.31 -14.52
C SER A 291 -4.59 17.74 -13.79
N GLN A 292 -3.48 18.46 -13.77
CA GLN A 292 -2.26 18.07 -13.06
C GLN A 292 -2.56 17.98 -11.56
N TRP A 293 -3.19 19.00 -10.97
CA TRP A 293 -3.62 18.94 -9.57
C TRP A 293 -4.73 17.93 -9.29
N GLY A 294 -5.64 17.69 -10.24
CA GLY A 294 -6.58 16.58 -10.14
C GLY A 294 -5.88 15.22 -10.13
N SER A 295 -4.83 15.04 -10.95
CA SER A 295 -3.99 13.83 -10.94
C SER A 295 -3.25 13.65 -9.62
N TYR A 296 -2.77 14.74 -9.01
CA TYR A 296 -2.16 14.72 -7.68
C TYR A 296 -3.15 14.22 -6.64
N GLY A 297 -4.36 14.79 -6.60
CA GLY A 297 -5.40 14.39 -5.66
C GLY A 297 -5.81 12.92 -5.81
N MET A 298 -5.99 12.46 -7.05
CA MET A 298 -6.25 11.05 -7.34
C MET A 298 -5.08 10.13 -6.92
N GLY A 299 -3.83 10.56 -7.15
CA GLY A 299 -2.64 9.83 -6.71
C GLY A 299 -2.55 9.74 -5.18
N LYS A 300 -2.94 10.80 -4.46
CA LYS A 300 -3.06 10.78 -2.98
C LYS A 300 -4.18 9.86 -2.50
N ALA A 301 -5.28 9.77 -3.24
CA ALA A 301 -6.36 8.81 -3.02
C ALA A 301 -6.02 7.37 -3.45
N GLY A 302 -4.76 7.09 -3.83
CA GLY A 302 -4.29 5.74 -4.17
C GLY A 302 -4.74 5.23 -5.55
N LYS A 303 -5.21 6.09 -6.45
CA LYS A 303 -5.59 5.71 -7.82
C LYS A 303 -4.34 5.42 -8.65
N SER A 304 -4.43 4.41 -9.53
CA SER A 304 -3.34 4.10 -10.46
C SER A 304 -3.24 5.15 -11.57
N TYR A 305 -2.07 5.26 -12.22
CA TYR A 305 -1.92 6.17 -13.36
C TYR A 305 -2.90 5.87 -14.50
N SER A 306 -3.29 4.60 -14.69
CA SER A 306 -4.30 4.23 -15.68
C SER A 306 -5.69 4.75 -15.29
N ASP A 307 -6.05 4.74 -13.99
CA ASP A 307 -7.33 5.26 -13.53
C ASP A 307 -7.38 6.78 -13.70
N ILE A 308 -6.26 7.47 -13.40
CA ILE A 308 -6.11 8.90 -13.62
C ILE A 308 -6.33 9.26 -15.09
N LEU A 309 -5.62 8.59 -16.01
CA LEU A 309 -5.76 8.84 -17.45
C LEU A 309 -7.18 8.56 -17.95
N LYS A 310 -7.82 7.47 -17.49
CA LYS A 310 -9.19 7.11 -17.88
C LYS A 310 -10.26 8.01 -17.26
N LYS A 311 -9.97 8.66 -16.13
CA LYS A 311 -10.84 9.69 -15.55
C LYS A 311 -10.87 10.91 -16.46
N PHE A 312 -9.70 11.40 -16.88
CA PHE A 312 -9.59 12.66 -17.63
C PHE A 312 -9.77 12.52 -19.14
N TYR A 313 -9.57 11.32 -19.69
CA TYR A 313 -9.76 11.06 -21.11
C TYR A 313 -10.83 9.98 -21.31
N THR A 314 -11.96 10.35 -21.89
CA THR A 314 -13.15 9.47 -21.98
C THR A 314 -12.98 8.38 -23.04
N GLY A 315 -13.29 7.12 -22.68
CA GLY A 315 -13.30 6.00 -23.62
C GLY A 315 -11.93 5.57 -24.16
N VAL A 316 -10.84 6.00 -23.52
CA VAL A 316 -9.47 5.71 -23.96
C VAL A 316 -8.93 4.39 -23.41
N GLN A 317 -7.83 3.94 -24.01
CA GLN A 317 -7.01 2.84 -23.52
C GLN A 317 -5.55 3.25 -23.33
N VAL A 318 -4.86 2.60 -22.40
CA VAL A 318 -3.41 2.72 -22.25
C VAL A 318 -2.77 1.55 -23.00
N THR A 319 -2.03 1.83 -24.07
CA THR A 319 -1.44 0.83 -24.96
C THR A 319 0.07 1.02 -25.09
N ASN A 320 0.74 0.07 -25.75
CA ASN A 320 2.13 0.26 -26.15
C ASN A 320 2.20 1.16 -27.38
N SER A 321 3.17 2.08 -27.38
CA SER A 321 3.51 2.97 -28.49
C SER A 321 4.15 2.20 -29.63
N ALA A 322 3.90 2.64 -30.86
CA ALA A 322 4.62 2.16 -32.04
C ALA A 322 6.08 2.66 -32.06
N VAL A 323 6.35 3.80 -31.43
CA VAL A 323 7.71 4.34 -31.26
C VAL A 323 8.18 4.06 -29.84
N SER A 324 9.35 3.44 -29.70
CA SER A 324 9.93 3.15 -28.40
C SER A 324 10.55 4.39 -27.75
N ASP A 325 10.80 4.31 -26.46
CA ASP A 325 11.47 5.36 -25.67
C ASP A 325 12.94 5.60 -26.08
N GLU A 326 13.53 4.67 -26.85
CA GLU A 326 14.84 4.86 -27.52
C GLU A 326 14.73 5.61 -28.85
N GLY A 327 13.51 5.80 -29.36
CA GLY A 327 13.23 6.58 -30.57
C GLY A 327 13.57 8.05 -30.41
N THR A 328 13.74 8.74 -31.54
CA THR A 328 14.12 10.16 -31.59
C THR A 328 12.91 11.07 -31.57
N ILE A 329 13.01 12.17 -30.84
CA ILE A 329 12.13 13.32 -30.93
C ILE A 329 12.96 14.59 -31.15
N TRP A 330 12.41 15.54 -31.91
CA TRP A 330 13.04 16.82 -32.19
C TRP A 330 12.37 17.91 -31.38
N VAL A 331 13.17 18.65 -30.62
CA VAL A 331 12.71 19.80 -29.84
C VAL A 331 13.19 21.11 -30.45
N SER A 332 12.38 22.15 -30.35
CA SER A 332 12.71 23.51 -30.80
C SER A 332 12.60 24.52 -29.67
N TYR A 333 13.61 25.38 -29.53
CA TYR A 333 13.65 26.40 -28.47
C TYR A 333 14.55 27.58 -28.84
N CYS A 334 14.51 28.63 -28.02
CA CYS A 334 15.36 29.82 -28.19
C CYS A 334 16.53 29.76 -27.22
N LYS A 335 17.75 30.04 -27.67
CA LYS A 335 18.93 30.04 -26.79
C LYS A 335 18.76 31.06 -25.66
N SER A 336 18.17 32.20 -25.98
CA SER A 336 17.87 33.28 -25.03
C SER A 336 16.81 32.91 -23.98
N SER A 337 15.89 31.99 -24.29
CA SER A 337 14.84 31.53 -23.38
C SER A 337 14.46 30.06 -23.65
N PRO A 338 15.19 29.10 -23.05
CA PRO A 338 14.97 27.67 -23.31
C PRO A 338 13.75 27.09 -22.59
N LEU A 339 13.19 27.77 -21.59
CA LEU A 339 12.18 27.22 -20.65
C LEU A 339 10.98 28.13 -20.34
N TYR A 340 11.05 29.44 -20.58
CA TYR A 340 10.03 30.40 -20.14
C TYR A 340 9.54 31.31 -21.28
N ASP A 341 8.38 31.91 -21.04
CA ASP A 341 7.38 32.36 -22.02
C ASP A 341 7.81 33.36 -23.11
N THR A 342 6.93 33.38 -24.12
CA THR A 342 6.83 33.99 -25.47
C THR A 342 7.26 35.46 -25.71
N PRO A 343 7.52 35.85 -26.99
CA PRO A 343 7.30 35.08 -28.23
C PRO A 343 8.44 34.11 -28.60
N PRO A 344 8.12 32.97 -29.25
CA PRO A 344 9.17 32.11 -29.79
C PRO A 344 9.96 32.88 -30.85
N CYS A 345 11.28 32.72 -30.80
CA CYS A 345 12.21 33.19 -31.83
C CYS A 345 11.81 32.64 -33.20
N ALA A 346 11.96 33.46 -34.24
CA ALA A 346 11.60 33.09 -35.59
C ALA A 346 12.39 31.84 -36.04
N LYS A 347 11.69 30.88 -36.68
CA LYS A 347 12.31 29.68 -37.25
C LYS A 347 13.41 30.09 -38.24
N GLY A 348 14.63 29.59 -38.04
CA GLY A 348 15.79 29.92 -38.86
C GLY A 348 16.59 31.15 -38.41
N SER A 349 16.16 31.84 -37.35
CA SER A 349 16.98 32.88 -36.70
C SER A 349 18.21 32.28 -36.00
N SER A 350 19.21 33.11 -35.72
CA SER A 350 20.42 32.69 -34.98
C SER A 350 20.14 32.23 -33.54
N ASP A 351 19.00 32.65 -32.98
CA ASP A 351 18.52 32.28 -31.64
C ASP A 351 17.74 30.96 -31.64
N TYR A 352 17.25 30.51 -32.80
CA TYR A 352 16.46 29.28 -32.93
C TYR A 352 17.37 28.04 -32.87
N VAL A 353 17.01 27.09 -32.00
CA VAL A 353 17.68 25.80 -31.85
C VAL A 353 16.72 24.69 -32.23
N LEU A 354 17.24 23.73 -32.99
CA LEU A 354 16.59 22.46 -33.27
C LEU A 354 17.49 21.34 -32.78
N LYS A 355 17.04 20.56 -31.81
CA LYS A 355 17.84 19.53 -31.13
C LYS A 355 17.11 18.19 -31.17
N SER A 356 17.79 17.14 -31.57
CA SER A 356 17.27 15.77 -31.43
C SER A 356 17.62 15.21 -30.05
N MET A 357 16.74 14.38 -29.50
CA MET A 357 16.96 13.65 -28.26
C MET A 357 16.17 12.35 -28.26
N LYS A 358 16.50 11.42 -27.37
CA LYS A 358 15.68 10.23 -27.17
C LYS A 358 14.40 10.61 -26.44
N ILE A 359 13.31 9.92 -26.75
CA ILE A 359 12.01 10.17 -26.10
C ILE A 359 12.11 10.00 -24.57
N LYS A 360 12.87 9.02 -24.08
CA LYS A 360 13.08 8.88 -22.64
C LYS A 360 13.77 10.08 -21.99
N ASP A 361 14.74 10.68 -22.69
CA ASP A 361 15.52 11.81 -22.17
C ASP A 361 14.65 13.08 -22.21
N TYR A 362 13.87 13.25 -23.28
CA TYR A 362 12.83 14.28 -23.39
C TYR A 362 11.87 14.25 -22.20
N LEU A 363 11.33 13.07 -21.87
CA LEU A 363 10.39 12.91 -20.76
C LEU A 363 11.07 13.03 -19.39
N ALA A 364 12.30 12.54 -19.25
CA ALA A 364 13.07 12.70 -18.01
C ALA A 364 13.37 14.17 -17.69
N ASN A 365 13.36 15.03 -18.70
CA ASN A 365 13.63 16.45 -18.65
C ASN A 365 12.38 17.33 -18.54
N LEU A 366 11.19 16.72 -18.40
CA LEU A 366 9.93 17.43 -18.24
C LEU A 366 9.95 18.29 -16.96
N SER A 367 9.46 19.53 -17.05
CA SER A 367 9.40 20.51 -15.96
C SER A 367 7.97 20.97 -15.69
N GLU A 368 7.02 20.04 -15.83
CA GLU A 368 5.57 20.28 -15.75
C GLU A 368 5.00 20.13 -14.33
N ILE A 369 5.53 19.19 -13.57
CA ILE A 369 5.10 18.88 -12.21
C ILE A 369 6.31 18.66 -11.30
N PRO A 370 6.19 18.85 -9.97
CA PRO A 370 7.25 18.51 -9.02
C PRO A 370 7.52 17.00 -8.92
N SER A 371 8.79 16.63 -8.79
CA SER A 371 9.22 15.23 -8.55
C SER A 371 8.84 14.68 -7.18
N SER A 372 8.32 15.51 -6.27
CA SER A 372 7.79 15.12 -4.97
C SER A 372 6.32 14.67 -4.99
N TRP A 373 5.65 14.76 -6.14
CA TRP A 373 4.25 14.36 -6.27
C TRP A 373 4.05 12.84 -6.14
N PRO A 374 2.81 12.35 -5.91
CA PRO A 374 2.55 10.91 -5.87
C PRO A 374 3.04 10.21 -7.15
N VAL A 375 3.71 9.07 -7.00
CA VAL A 375 4.32 8.33 -8.11
C VAL A 375 3.32 8.04 -9.23
N GLU A 376 2.07 7.68 -8.91
CA GLU A 376 1.04 7.41 -9.92
C GLU A 376 0.61 8.67 -10.70
N SER A 377 0.63 9.84 -10.06
CA SER A 377 0.42 11.13 -10.76
C SER A 377 1.60 11.45 -11.68
N GLN A 378 2.84 11.20 -11.25
CA GLN A 378 4.02 11.37 -12.09
C GLN A 378 3.96 10.45 -13.32
N LYS A 379 3.58 9.18 -13.14
CA LYS A 379 3.39 8.22 -14.23
C LYS A 379 2.31 8.68 -15.21
N ALA A 380 1.17 9.18 -14.71
CA ALA A 380 0.10 9.69 -15.57
C ALA A 380 0.59 10.87 -16.42
N GLN A 381 1.33 11.81 -15.81
CA GLN A 381 1.97 12.91 -16.52
C GLN A 381 2.93 12.43 -17.61
N MET A 382 3.80 11.46 -17.33
CA MET A 382 4.76 10.94 -18.33
C MET A 382 4.04 10.30 -19.52
N VAL A 383 2.97 9.54 -19.28
CA VAL A 383 2.19 8.88 -20.34
C VAL A 383 1.39 9.89 -21.16
N ALA A 384 0.76 10.88 -20.52
CA ALA A 384 0.08 11.98 -21.22
C ALA A 384 1.07 12.79 -22.05
N ALA A 385 2.21 13.16 -21.47
CA ALA A 385 3.26 13.91 -22.14
C ALA A 385 3.84 13.16 -23.34
N ARG A 386 4.15 11.87 -23.19
CA ARG A 386 4.61 11.02 -24.31
C ARG A 386 3.59 10.99 -25.44
N THR A 387 2.31 10.81 -25.09
CA THR A 387 1.21 10.75 -26.06
C THR A 387 1.05 12.07 -26.80
N TYR A 388 1.05 13.20 -26.09
CA TYR A 388 0.97 14.54 -26.67
C TYR A 388 2.15 14.81 -27.61
N ALA A 389 3.38 14.51 -27.16
CA ALA A 389 4.58 14.72 -27.94
C ALA A 389 4.55 13.92 -29.24
N LEU A 390 4.27 12.62 -29.18
CA LEU A 390 4.19 11.77 -30.37
C LEU A 390 3.06 12.17 -31.31
N LYS A 391 1.90 12.58 -30.77
CA LYS A 391 0.77 13.04 -31.58
C LYS A 391 1.13 14.31 -32.37
N ASN A 392 1.73 15.30 -31.72
CA ASN A 392 2.00 16.61 -32.32
C ASN A 392 3.25 16.64 -33.21
N THR A 393 4.15 15.66 -33.04
CA THR A 393 5.38 15.57 -33.84
C THR A 393 5.30 14.57 -34.97
N ASN A 394 4.12 14.01 -35.24
CA ASN A 394 3.96 12.86 -36.15
C ASN A 394 4.97 11.75 -35.84
N ASN A 395 4.90 11.23 -34.61
CA ASN A 395 5.79 10.18 -34.09
C ASN A 395 7.27 10.56 -34.03
N GLY A 396 7.58 11.81 -33.68
CA GLY A 396 8.96 12.28 -33.46
C GLY A 396 9.66 12.83 -34.70
N SER A 397 8.94 13.23 -35.75
CA SER A 397 9.50 13.77 -36.99
C SER A 397 10.16 15.14 -36.81
N SER A 398 11.31 15.34 -37.45
CA SER A 398 11.99 16.66 -37.51
C SER A 398 11.21 17.71 -38.30
N SER A 399 10.25 17.29 -39.14
CA SER A 399 9.37 18.20 -39.89
C SER A 399 8.40 18.95 -38.99
N SER A 400 8.10 18.39 -37.81
CA SER A 400 7.15 18.93 -36.82
C SER A 400 7.77 18.83 -35.42
N PRO A 401 8.81 19.63 -35.10
CA PRO A 401 9.45 19.57 -33.79
C PRO A 401 8.52 20.09 -32.69
N ILE A 402 8.69 19.60 -31.46
CA ILE A 402 7.94 20.07 -30.30
C ILE A 402 8.69 21.21 -29.60
N CYS A 403 7.98 22.28 -29.22
CA CYS A 403 8.59 23.37 -28.47
C CYS A 403 8.79 23.01 -26.99
N THR A 404 9.77 23.63 -26.32
CA THR A 404 10.09 23.37 -24.90
C THR A 404 9.40 24.31 -23.92
N THR A 405 8.51 25.18 -24.40
CA THR A 405 7.80 26.19 -23.63
C THR A 405 6.36 25.74 -23.33
N ALA A 406 5.65 26.52 -22.51
CA ALA A 406 4.23 26.30 -22.19
C ALA A 406 3.29 26.33 -23.41
N GLN A 407 3.76 26.75 -24.59
CA GLN A 407 3.00 26.62 -25.84
C GLN A 407 2.86 25.16 -26.30
N CYS A 408 3.80 24.29 -25.91
CA CYS A 408 3.73 22.86 -26.17
C CYS A 408 3.81 22.09 -24.85
N GLN A 409 5.01 21.93 -24.31
CA GLN A 409 5.29 21.26 -23.04
C GLN A 409 6.57 21.85 -22.43
N ALA A 410 6.55 22.14 -21.14
CA ALA A 410 7.71 22.68 -20.43
C ALA A 410 8.78 21.58 -20.27
N VAL A 411 9.89 21.70 -21.00
CA VAL A 411 10.98 20.71 -21.02
C VAL A 411 12.32 21.41 -20.94
N ASN A 412 13.20 21.00 -20.03
CA ASN A 412 14.55 21.55 -19.98
C ASN A 412 15.42 20.88 -21.04
N PRO A 413 15.81 21.57 -22.14
CA PRO A 413 16.56 20.92 -23.21
C PRO A 413 17.95 20.46 -22.77
N ASP A 414 18.52 21.05 -21.71
CA ASP A 414 19.92 20.86 -21.28
C ASP A 414 20.05 20.39 -19.81
N GLY A 415 18.94 20.10 -19.12
CA GLY A 415 18.93 19.69 -17.71
C GLY A 415 18.40 18.27 -17.50
N SER A 416 18.02 17.96 -16.25
CA SER A 416 17.25 16.77 -15.90
C SER A 416 16.08 17.17 -14.99
N GLY A 417 14.87 16.70 -15.30
CA GLY A 417 13.67 16.90 -14.47
C GLY A 417 13.56 15.92 -13.31
N GLY A 418 14.47 14.94 -13.24
CA GLY A 418 14.51 13.93 -12.17
C GLY A 418 13.52 12.77 -12.37
N PHE A 419 12.96 12.59 -13.57
CA PHE A 419 11.91 11.60 -13.83
C PHE A 419 12.38 10.28 -14.46
N SER A 420 13.69 10.02 -14.57
CA SER A 420 14.22 8.85 -15.30
C SER A 420 13.67 7.50 -14.82
N SER A 421 13.44 7.34 -13.52
CA SER A 421 12.84 6.12 -12.94
C SER A 421 11.35 5.99 -13.28
N ILE A 422 10.61 7.10 -13.32
CA ILE A 422 9.19 7.15 -13.67
C ILE A 422 8.98 6.88 -15.15
N VAL A 423 9.83 7.43 -16.00
CA VAL A 423 9.84 7.18 -17.44
C VAL A 423 10.04 5.70 -17.71
N SER A 424 11.03 5.08 -17.07
CA SER A 424 11.27 3.62 -17.14
C SER A 424 10.05 2.81 -16.67
N GLY A 425 9.40 3.25 -15.57
CA GLY A 425 8.18 2.61 -15.04
C GLY A 425 6.95 2.74 -15.93
N THR A 426 6.99 3.59 -16.96
CA THR A 426 5.92 3.80 -17.95
C THR A 426 6.41 3.60 -19.37
N ALA A 427 7.49 2.82 -19.54
CA ALA A 427 8.19 2.69 -20.81
C ALA A 427 7.23 2.33 -21.95
N ASN A 428 7.30 3.11 -23.03
CA ASN A 428 6.51 2.94 -24.24
C ASN A 428 4.98 3.02 -24.04
N LYS A 429 4.46 3.48 -22.90
CA LYS A 429 3.01 3.60 -22.68
C LYS A 429 2.46 4.91 -23.22
N VAL A 430 1.37 4.80 -23.99
CA VAL A 430 0.64 5.93 -24.60
C VAL A 430 -0.86 5.75 -24.42
N VAL A 431 -1.62 6.84 -24.58
CA VAL A 431 -3.08 6.85 -24.54
C VAL A 431 -3.64 6.84 -25.95
N THR A 432 -4.56 5.92 -26.24
CA THR A 432 -5.21 5.80 -27.54
C THR A 432 -6.73 5.81 -27.44
N TYR A 433 -7.37 6.31 -28.48
CA TYR A 433 -8.81 6.21 -28.72
C TYR A 433 -9.01 5.60 -30.11
N ASN A 434 -9.75 4.49 -30.19
CA ASN A 434 -9.89 3.70 -31.42
C ASN A 434 -8.55 3.35 -32.10
N GLY A 435 -7.53 3.02 -31.29
CA GLY A 435 -6.19 2.64 -31.76
C GLY A 435 -5.30 3.80 -32.21
N ALA A 436 -5.81 5.03 -32.30
CA ALA A 436 -5.03 6.21 -32.65
C ALA A 436 -4.60 6.99 -31.39
N LEU A 437 -3.42 7.61 -31.44
CA LEU A 437 -2.97 8.53 -30.38
C LEU A 437 -3.97 9.69 -30.21
N ILE A 438 -4.35 9.95 -28.96
CA ILE A 438 -5.20 11.09 -28.62
C ILE A 438 -4.40 12.40 -28.62
N SER A 439 -5.09 13.52 -28.69
CA SER A 439 -4.52 14.80 -28.23
C SER A 439 -4.56 14.80 -26.70
N ALA A 440 -3.48 14.35 -26.06
CA ALA A 440 -3.41 14.21 -24.60
C ALA A 440 -3.14 15.55 -23.90
N LEU A 441 -4.07 16.51 -24.05
CA LEU A 441 -3.98 17.82 -23.41
C LEU A 441 -4.02 17.69 -21.89
N TYR A 442 -3.32 18.58 -21.20
CA TYR A 442 -3.31 18.67 -19.74
C TYR A 442 -3.16 20.13 -19.29
N THR A 443 -3.59 20.42 -18.07
CA THR A 443 -3.70 21.77 -17.53
C THR A 443 -3.33 21.76 -16.04
N SER A 444 -2.79 22.86 -15.52
CA SER A 444 -2.37 22.97 -14.10
C SER A 444 -3.51 22.62 -13.15
N SER A 445 -4.58 23.42 -13.15
CA SER A 445 -5.79 23.16 -12.36
C SER A 445 -7.01 23.42 -13.22
N ALA A 446 -8.09 22.70 -12.96
CA ALA A 446 -9.40 23.00 -13.53
C ALA A 446 -10.48 23.14 -12.45
N CYS A 447 -10.10 23.46 -11.21
CA CYS A 447 -11.06 23.80 -10.15
C CYS A 447 -12.15 22.75 -9.86
N GLY A 448 -11.82 21.46 -10.01
CA GLY A 448 -12.75 20.36 -9.80
C GLY A 448 -13.51 19.91 -11.05
N HIS A 449 -13.51 20.67 -12.16
CA HIS A 449 -14.21 20.31 -13.39
C HIS A 449 -13.43 20.74 -14.64
N THR A 450 -13.10 19.80 -15.51
CA THR A 450 -12.44 20.12 -16.79
C THR A 450 -13.43 20.66 -17.81
N GLU A 451 -12.93 21.21 -18.90
CA GLU A 451 -13.72 21.82 -19.97
C GLU A 451 -13.81 20.93 -21.22
N ASP A 452 -14.89 21.14 -21.96
CA ASP A 452 -15.04 20.59 -23.29
C ASP A 452 -14.09 21.29 -24.27
N ASN A 453 -13.32 20.49 -25.03
CA ASN A 453 -12.25 21.03 -25.86
C ASN A 453 -12.75 22.00 -26.95
N ASP A 454 -13.92 21.77 -27.52
CA ASP A 454 -14.50 22.58 -28.60
C ASP A 454 -15.01 23.95 -28.14
N LYS A 455 -15.28 24.10 -26.83
CA LYS A 455 -15.69 25.38 -26.24
C LYS A 455 -14.49 26.28 -25.97
N ILE A 456 -13.36 25.68 -25.59
CA ILE A 456 -12.12 26.41 -25.28
C ILE A 456 -11.29 26.66 -26.54
N PHE A 457 -11.14 25.65 -27.40
CA PHE A 457 -10.38 25.73 -28.65
C PHE A 457 -11.34 25.85 -29.84
N SER A 458 -11.75 27.09 -30.11
CA SER A 458 -12.67 27.44 -31.19
C SER A 458 -12.12 28.51 -32.12
N ASP A 459 -12.64 28.57 -33.34
CA ASP A 459 -12.46 29.72 -34.23
C ASP A 459 -13.07 31.00 -33.63
N TYR A 460 -12.86 32.14 -34.29
CA TYR A 460 -13.40 33.42 -33.81
C TYR A 460 -14.93 33.43 -33.73
N SER A 461 -15.65 32.55 -34.42
CA SER A 461 -17.11 32.45 -34.37
C SER A 461 -17.60 31.49 -33.27
N GLY A 462 -16.69 30.84 -32.54
CA GLY A 462 -17.02 29.88 -31.49
C GLY A 462 -17.30 28.47 -32.00
N ASN A 463 -16.83 28.13 -33.21
CA ASN A 463 -16.89 26.77 -33.73
C ASN A 463 -15.59 26.04 -33.41
N GLY A 464 -15.68 24.99 -32.60
CA GLY A 464 -14.57 24.08 -32.31
C GLY A 464 -14.90 22.65 -32.73
N THR A 465 -13.87 21.83 -32.91
CA THR A 465 -14.04 20.40 -33.21
C THR A 465 -14.11 19.61 -31.92
N ALA A 466 -15.23 18.97 -31.63
CA ALA A 466 -15.40 18.15 -30.43
C ALA A 466 -14.59 16.84 -30.56
N TYR A 467 -13.77 16.54 -29.56
CA TYR A 467 -13.08 15.27 -29.43
C TYR A 467 -13.79 14.40 -28.37
N PRO A 468 -14.24 13.17 -28.71
CA PRO A 468 -14.97 12.30 -27.77
C PRO A 468 -14.22 11.99 -26.48
N TYR A 469 -12.88 12.00 -26.53
CA TYR A 469 -12.01 11.73 -25.40
C TYR A 469 -11.59 12.98 -24.61
N LEU A 470 -11.89 14.21 -25.06
CA LEU A 470 -11.61 15.46 -24.34
C LEU A 470 -12.91 16.20 -24.01
N ARG A 471 -13.70 15.59 -23.13
CA ARG A 471 -14.94 16.18 -22.60
C ARG A 471 -14.75 16.66 -21.17
N SER A 472 -15.65 17.53 -20.73
CA SER A 472 -15.72 17.97 -19.34
C SER A 472 -15.88 16.77 -18.39
N VAL A 473 -15.06 16.73 -17.35
CA VAL A 473 -15.03 15.71 -16.32
C VAL A 473 -15.05 16.38 -14.96
N ASP A 474 -15.97 15.92 -14.12
CA ASP A 474 -16.00 16.24 -12.70
C ASP A 474 -14.98 15.40 -11.93
N TYR A 475 -14.04 16.05 -11.28
CA TYR A 475 -13.07 15.49 -10.34
C TYR A 475 -13.06 16.26 -9.00
N SER A 476 -14.16 16.96 -8.67
CA SER A 476 -14.33 17.74 -7.44
C SER A 476 -14.07 16.92 -6.18
N GLU A 477 -14.36 15.63 -6.20
CA GLU A 477 -14.05 14.66 -5.14
C GLU A 477 -12.54 14.62 -4.77
N TYR A 478 -11.65 14.97 -5.71
CA TYR A 478 -10.19 14.98 -5.49
C TYR A 478 -9.63 16.40 -5.26
N TYR A 479 -10.49 17.41 -5.28
CA TYR A 479 -10.11 18.82 -5.19
C TYR A 479 -9.58 19.21 -3.81
N SER A 480 -10.17 18.65 -2.73
CA SER A 480 -9.76 18.92 -1.35
C SER A 480 -8.31 18.53 -1.07
N TYR A 481 -7.81 17.43 -1.68
CA TYR A 481 -6.41 17.01 -1.55
C TYR A 481 -5.43 18.08 -2.07
N TRP A 482 -5.80 18.79 -3.13
CA TRP A 482 -5.01 19.90 -3.64
C TRP A 482 -5.04 21.09 -2.69
N HIS A 483 -6.20 21.44 -2.15
CA HIS A 483 -6.36 22.57 -1.23
C HIS A 483 -5.47 22.38 0.01
N SER A 484 -5.57 21.21 0.66
CA SER A 484 -4.72 20.88 1.81
C SER A 484 -3.23 20.88 1.48
N ALA A 485 -2.84 20.40 0.29
CA ALA A 485 -1.44 20.37 -0.13
C ALA A 485 -0.88 21.78 -0.41
N GLN A 486 -1.65 22.67 -1.03
CA GLN A 486 -1.20 24.05 -1.28
C GLN A 486 -1.03 24.85 0.01
N VAL A 487 -1.95 24.67 0.98
CA VAL A 487 -1.85 25.27 2.31
C VAL A 487 -0.58 24.81 3.03
N ALA A 488 -0.26 23.50 2.95
CA ALA A 488 0.93 22.92 3.56
C ALA A 488 2.24 23.35 2.87
N MET A 489 2.26 23.46 1.53
CA MET A 489 3.47 23.83 0.76
C MET A 489 3.83 25.31 0.85
N ASN A 490 2.88 26.20 1.16
CA ASN A 490 3.07 27.66 1.10
C ASN A 490 2.86 28.39 2.44
N GLY A 491 2.81 27.68 3.57
CA GLY A 491 2.82 28.31 4.90
C GLY A 491 1.49 28.95 5.34
N GLY A 492 0.34 28.37 4.98
CA GLY A 492 -0.93 28.64 5.67
C GLY A 492 -1.88 29.69 5.06
N ASP A 493 -1.41 30.63 4.23
CA ASP A 493 -2.21 31.82 3.88
C ASP A 493 -2.49 32.05 2.38
N LYS A 494 -2.29 31.05 1.51
CA LYS A 494 -2.76 31.17 0.12
C LYS A 494 -4.23 30.80 0.02
N LYS A 495 -5.05 31.83 -0.25
CA LYS A 495 -6.44 31.71 -0.68
C LYS A 495 -6.54 30.70 -1.81
N ASP A 496 -7.52 29.81 -1.71
CA ASP A 496 -7.80 28.80 -2.71
C ASP A 496 -8.15 29.47 -4.05
N PRO A 497 -7.34 29.37 -5.11
CA PRO A 497 -7.67 29.96 -6.41
C PRO A 497 -9.06 29.60 -6.94
N CYS A 498 -9.67 28.49 -6.54
CA CYS A 498 -11.05 28.15 -6.92
C CYS A 498 -12.12 28.35 -5.83
N ASN A 499 -11.78 28.71 -4.60
CA ASN A 499 -12.76 29.14 -3.58
C ASN A 499 -13.16 30.59 -3.82
N TYR A 500 -14.35 30.78 -4.38
CA TYR A 500 -14.91 32.09 -4.69
C TYR A 500 -15.27 32.95 -3.46
N ARG A 501 -15.41 32.36 -2.26
CA ARG A 501 -15.84 33.06 -1.04
C ARG A 501 -14.70 33.68 -0.23
N GLU A 502 -13.48 33.15 -0.36
CA GLU A 502 -12.28 33.68 0.32
C GLU A 502 -11.74 34.96 -0.32
N TYR A 503 -12.14 35.20 -1.56
CA TYR A 503 -11.99 36.47 -2.24
C TYR A 503 -13.26 37.27 -1.97
N SER A 504 -13.23 38.16 -0.96
CA SER A 504 -14.31 39.11 -0.67
C SER A 504 -14.78 39.81 -1.96
N ASN A 505 -16.00 40.33 -1.97
CA ASN A 505 -16.67 40.96 -3.13
C ASN A 505 -15.89 42.07 -3.89
N GLU A 506 -14.69 42.43 -3.43
CA GLU A 506 -13.76 43.41 -3.99
C GLU A 506 -12.54 42.79 -4.71
N ALA A 507 -12.29 41.49 -4.56
CA ALA A 507 -11.12 40.79 -5.10
C ALA A 507 -11.32 40.38 -6.58
N VAL A 508 -11.55 41.39 -7.42
CA VAL A 508 -11.30 41.25 -8.85
C VAL A 508 -9.81 40.97 -9.03
N GLY A 509 -9.44 39.89 -9.73
CA GLY A 509 -8.03 39.60 -9.97
C GLY A 509 -7.34 40.67 -10.80
N TRP A 510 -8.06 41.22 -11.76
CA TRP A 510 -7.70 42.43 -12.50
C TRP A 510 -8.97 43.14 -12.97
N ARG A 511 -8.99 44.47 -12.91
CA ARG A 511 -10.06 45.29 -13.50
C ARG A 511 -9.46 46.38 -14.37
N THR A 512 -10.10 46.69 -15.48
CA THR A 512 -9.76 47.86 -16.30
C THR A 512 -10.24 49.15 -15.64
N ASN A 513 -9.86 50.29 -16.21
CA ASN A 513 -10.58 51.55 -15.99
C ASN A 513 -12.04 51.43 -16.47
N GLY A 514 -12.89 52.32 -15.98
CA GLY A 514 -14.29 52.41 -16.39
C GLY A 514 -14.43 52.85 -17.83
N TYR A 515 -15.37 52.24 -18.55
CA TYR A 515 -15.75 52.58 -19.92
C TYR A 515 -17.19 53.06 -19.95
N SER A 516 -17.45 54.18 -20.63
CA SER A 516 -18.83 54.56 -20.96
C SER A 516 -19.44 53.56 -21.94
N LEU A 517 -20.77 53.53 -22.08
CA LEU A 517 -21.44 52.68 -23.07
C LEU A 517 -21.00 53.00 -24.51
N SER A 518 -20.70 54.26 -24.82
CA SER A 518 -20.12 54.67 -26.10
C SER A 518 -18.70 54.12 -26.29
N ASP A 519 -17.88 54.12 -25.24
CA ASP A 519 -16.52 53.55 -25.30
C ASP A 519 -16.58 52.04 -25.51
N MET A 520 -17.48 51.34 -24.81
CA MET A 520 -17.72 49.91 -25.00
C MET A 520 -18.14 49.62 -26.44
N SER A 521 -19.07 50.41 -26.99
CA SER A 521 -19.53 50.26 -28.38
C SER A 521 -18.38 50.42 -29.37
N ALA A 522 -17.53 51.45 -29.20
CA ALA A 522 -16.37 51.67 -30.06
C ALA A 522 -15.36 50.51 -29.99
N LYS A 523 -15.03 50.05 -28.78
CA LYS A 523 -14.07 48.97 -28.54
C LYS A 523 -14.54 47.63 -29.09
N VAL A 524 -15.81 47.29 -28.90
CA VAL A 524 -16.40 46.08 -29.48
C VAL A 524 -16.32 46.11 -31.00
N ASN A 525 -16.63 47.24 -31.65
CA ASN A 525 -16.54 47.35 -33.11
C ASN A 525 -15.10 47.28 -33.63
N ILE A 526 -14.11 47.81 -32.89
CA ILE A 526 -12.69 47.63 -33.21
C ILE A 526 -12.34 46.14 -33.21
N ILE A 527 -12.72 45.41 -32.15
CA ILE A 527 -12.47 43.96 -32.04
C ILE A 527 -13.12 43.20 -33.20
N LEU A 528 -14.39 43.50 -33.51
CA LEU A 528 -15.11 42.87 -34.61
C LEU A 528 -14.41 43.10 -35.96
N SER A 529 -13.93 44.33 -36.22
CA SER A 529 -13.25 44.68 -37.46
C SER A 529 -11.94 43.89 -37.65
N HIS A 530 -11.16 43.69 -36.58
CA HIS A 530 -9.93 42.89 -36.62
C HIS A 530 -10.19 41.42 -36.97
N TYR A 531 -11.38 40.92 -36.66
CA TYR A 531 -11.81 39.56 -37.00
C TYR A 531 -12.71 39.51 -38.25
N GLY A 532 -12.75 40.58 -39.06
CA GLY A 532 -13.50 40.64 -40.31
C GLY A 532 -15.03 40.60 -40.15
N LYS A 533 -15.55 40.92 -38.95
CA LYS A 533 -17.00 40.96 -38.67
C LYS A 533 -17.56 42.37 -38.88
N SER A 534 -18.80 42.45 -39.36
CA SER A 534 -19.51 43.72 -39.55
C SER A 534 -19.74 44.44 -38.23
N SER A 535 -19.73 45.77 -38.26
CA SER A 535 -20.06 46.63 -37.12
C SER A 535 -21.48 46.34 -36.61
N ILE A 536 -21.65 46.34 -35.28
CA ILE A 536 -22.97 46.26 -34.62
C ILE A 536 -23.57 47.64 -34.36
N GLY A 537 -22.87 48.74 -34.68
CA GLY A 537 -23.29 50.09 -34.30
C GLY A 537 -23.20 50.32 -32.78
N ASN A 538 -24.18 51.01 -32.21
CA ASN A 538 -24.23 51.26 -30.77
C ASN A 538 -24.64 49.98 -30.03
N LEU A 539 -23.84 49.54 -29.06
CA LEU A 539 -24.09 48.34 -28.28
C LEU A 539 -25.39 48.51 -27.46
N GLN A 540 -26.32 47.57 -27.62
CA GLN A 540 -27.63 47.53 -26.95
C GLN A 540 -27.73 46.39 -25.94
N SER A 541 -27.16 45.23 -26.25
CA SER A 541 -27.05 44.12 -25.30
C SER A 541 -25.78 43.30 -25.51
N MET A 542 -25.27 42.74 -24.43
CA MET A 542 -24.15 41.80 -24.42
C MET A 542 -24.52 40.62 -23.53
N THR A 543 -24.39 39.41 -24.05
CA THR A 543 -24.62 38.16 -23.30
C THR A 543 -23.32 37.37 -23.25
N LEU A 544 -22.85 37.06 -22.04
CA LEU A 544 -21.74 36.17 -21.80
C LEU A 544 -22.30 34.77 -21.58
N VAL A 545 -22.02 33.85 -22.51
CA VAL A 545 -22.48 32.47 -22.44
C VAL A 545 -21.41 31.63 -21.77
N ARG A 546 -21.74 31.07 -20.60
CA ARG A 546 -20.78 30.33 -19.76
C ARG A 546 -20.90 28.82 -19.89
N THR A 547 -19.78 28.13 -19.72
CA THR A 547 -19.70 26.69 -19.48
C THR A 547 -20.16 26.38 -18.05
N SER A 548 -20.39 25.10 -17.75
CA SER A 548 -20.66 24.64 -16.38
C SER A 548 -19.48 24.89 -15.42
N ALA A 549 -18.25 25.00 -15.94
CA ALA A 549 -17.07 25.39 -15.17
C ALA A 549 -16.92 26.92 -15.00
N GLY A 550 -17.84 27.70 -15.59
CA GLY A 550 -17.94 29.14 -15.41
C GLY A 550 -17.17 29.97 -16.44
N HIS A 551 -16.48 29.36 -17.40
CA HIS A 551 -15.79 30.10 -18.46
C HIS A 551 -16.75 30.67 -19.48
N VAL A 552 -16.52 31.92 -19.89
CA VAL A 552 -17.17 32.51 -21.05
C VAL A 552 -16.58 31.84 -22.28
N TRP A 553 -17.36 30.97 -22.93
CA TRP A 553 -16.94 30.32 -24.18
C TRP A 553 -17.51 31.03 -25.41
N LYS A 554 -18.55 31.86 -25.23
CA LYS A 554 -19.17 32.64 -26.31
C LYS A 554 -19.69 33.98 -25.79
N VAL A 555 -19.53 35.02 -26.60
CA VAL A 555 -20.05 36.38 -26.36
C VAL A 555 -20.99 36.76 -27.49
N GLN A 556 -22.24 37.01 -27.15
CA GLN A 556 -23.26 37.46 -28.10
C GLN A 556 -23.46 38.96 -27.93
N LEU A 557 -23.39 39.68 -29.05
CA LEU A 557 -23.42 41.14 -29.10
C LEU A 557 -24.58 41.56 -29.98
N LYS A 558 -25.39 42.50 -29.49
CA LYS A 558 -26.46 43.14 -30.27
C LYS A 558 -26.30 44.63 -30.17
N GLY A 559 -26.36 45.31 -31.32
CA GLY A 559 -26.36 46.75 -31.39
C GLY A 559 -27.33 47.27 -32.44
N SER A 560 -27.34 48.59 -32.62
CA SER A 560 -28.27 49.30 -33.50
C SER A 560 -28.19 48.91 -34.97
N ALA A 561 -27.07 48.34 -35.43
CA ALA A 561 -26.83 47.96 -36.82
C ALA A 561 -26.86 46.43 -37.06
N GLY A 562 -27.03 45.62 -36.01
CA GLY A 562 -27.12 44.16 -36.13
C GLY A 562 -26.59 43.40 -34.92
N SER A 563 -26.38 42.10 -35.11
CA SER A 563 -25.86 41.19 -34.08
C SER A 563 -24.61 40.46 -34.56
N GLN A 564 -23.71 40.20 -33.63
CA GLN A 564 -22.49 39.43 -33.87
C GLN A 564 -22.25 38.45 -32.73
N THR A 565 -21.46 37.42 -33.00
CA THR A 565 -21.00 36.46 -32.00
C THR A 565 -19.50 36.25 -32.16
N LEU A 566 -18.81 36.24 -31.02
CA LEU A 566 -17.40 35.87 -30.90
C LEU A 566 -17.26 34.74 -29.90
N SER A 567 -16.26 33.88 -30.06
CA SER A 567 -15.86 33.00 -28.96
C SER A 567 -15.32 33.82 -27.80
N GLY A 568 -15.46 33.32 -26.56
CA GLY A 568 -15.00 34.02 -25.38
C GLY A 568 -13.49 34.27 -25.38
N TYR A 569 -12.72 33.31 -25.90
CA TYR A 569 -11.29 33.45 -26.13
C TYR A 569 -10.97 34.62 -27.06
N TRP A 570 -11.55 34.65 -28.25
CA TRP A 570 -11.23 35.67 -29.25
C TRP A 570 -11.76 37.04 -28.85
N PHE A 571 -12.89 37.10 -28.13
CA PHE A 571 -13.36 38.32 -27.53
C PHE A 571 -12.36 38.86 -26.48
N LYS A 572 -11.89 38.01 -25.56
CA LYS A 572 -10.91 38.38 -24.54
C LYS A 572 -9.56 38.77 -25.14
N HIS A 573 -9.08 38.00 -26.11
CA HIS A 573 -7.85 38.29 -26.84
C HIS A 573 -7.93 39.65 -27.52
N GLY A 574 -9.01 39.91 -28.27
CA GLY A 574 -9.21 41.17 -28.95
C GLY A 574 -9.28 42.35 -27.97
N TRP A 575 -9.90 42.13 -26.82
CA TRP A 575 -9.93 43.11 -25.74
C TRP A 575 -8.54 43.38 -25.16
N ASN A 576 -7.69 42.37 -24.98
CA ASN A 576 -6.35 42.56 -24.42
C ASN A 576 -5.39 43.22 -25.41
N TYR A 577 -5.49 42.89 -26.71
CA TYR A 577 -4.47 43.26 -27.69
C TYR A 577 -4.83 44.52 -28.50
N TYR A 578 -6.11 44.73 -28.82
CA TYR A 578 -6.54 45.81 -29.71
C TYR A 578 -7.19 46.99 -28.96
N VAL A 579 -7.42 46.87 -27.64
CA VAL A 579 -7.98 47.95 -26.83
C VAL A 579 -6.86 48.66 -26.05
N PRO A 580 -6.60 49.96 -26.31
CA PRO A 580 -5.55 50.71 -25.61
C PRO A 580 -5.82 50.84 -24.10
N GLY A 581 -4.75 50.81 -23.29
CA GLY A 581 -4.79 51.14 -21.85
C GLY A 581 -4.85 49.96 -20.88
N ILE A 582 -4.62 48.73 -21.35
CA ILE A 582 -4.56 47.53 -20.50
C ILE A 582 -3.10 47.08 -20.38
N ASN A 583 -2.42 47.47 -19.29
CA ASN A 583 -1.09 46.95 -18.92
C ASN A 583 -1.23 45.66 -18.10
N HIS A 584 -1.82 44.60 -18.68
CA HIS A 584 -1.84 43.28 -18.03
C HIS A 584 -1.08 42.26 -18.88
N PRO A 585 -0.16 41.49 -18.26
CA PRO A 585 0.60 40.47 -18.98
C PRO A 585 -0.33 39.39 -19.54
N ASN A 586 -0.32 39.23 -20.86
CA ASN A 586 -0.27 38.00 -21.67
C ASN A 586 -0.97 36.69 -21.24
N PHE A 587 -1.97 36.68 -20.35
CA PHE A 587 -2.66 35.41 -20.03
C PHE A 587 -3.83 35.14 -20.97
N ILE A 588 -3.51 34.34 -21.99
CA ILE A 588 -4.32 34.00 -23.15
C ILE A 588 -5.57 33.14 -22.79
N TYR A 589 -5.57 32.41 -21.66
CA TYR A 589 -6.62 31.45 -21.30
C TYR A 589 -7.53 31.86 -20.15
N GLY A 590 -7.50 33.13 -19.74
CA GLY A 590 -8.38 33.65 -18.70
C GLY A 590 -9.80 33.93 -19.19
N LEU A 591 -10.63 32.90 -19.21
CA LEU A 591 -11.99 32.96 -19.76
C LEU A 591 -13.08 33.23 -18.71
N ASP A 592 -12.73 33.41 -17.44
CA ASP A 592 -13.68 33.85 -16.40
C ASP A 592 -13.66 35.39 -16.25
N PHE A 593 -14.20 36.07 -17.26
CA PHE A 593 -14.33 37.54 -17.26
C PHE A 593 -15.78 37.99 -17.17
N SER A 594 -16.01 39.22 -16.69
CA SER A 594 -17.33 39.85 -16.58
C SER A 594 -17.28 41.34 -16.86
N PHE A 595 -18.44 41.92 -17.21
CA PHE A 595 -18.64 43.36 -17.30
C PHE A 595 -19.58 43.80 -16.19
N LYS A 596 -19.09 44.69 -15.31
CA LYS A 596 -19.88 45.20 -14.19
C LYS A 596 -20.03 46.71 -14.29
N GLN A 597 -21.24 47.20 -14.10
CA GLN A 597 -21.47 48.64 -13.95
C GLN A 597 -20.87 49.11 -12.62
N ALA A 598 -20.20 50.26 -12.64
CA ALA A 598 -19.77 50.97 -11.45
C ALA A 598 -21.02 51.32 -10.61
N THR A 599 -21.06 50.81 -9.38
CA THR A 599 -22.05 51.23 -8.37
C THR A 599 -21.74 52.61 -7.84
#